data_AF-A0A1H6UQK1-F1
#
_entry.id   AF-A0A1H6UQK1-F1
#
_cell.length_a   1.000
_cell.length_b   1.000
_cell.length_c   1.000
_cell.angle_alpha   90.00
_cell.angle_beta   90.00
_cell.angle_gamma   90.00
#
_symmetry.space_group_name_H-M   'P 1'
#
loop_
_entity.id
_entity.type
_entity.pdbx_description
1 polymer ?
#
loop_
_entity_poly.entity_id
_entity_poly.type
_entity_poly.pdbx_seq_one_letter_code
_entity_poly.pdbx_strand_id
1 'polypeptide(L)' 'MDPRLAQLLQMTSLYGTLAKFYEHSDPEKHIYFYKMHVQYEMQLVQMYWALHGHEHGQPESHSWDSHYHG' A
#
# COMPACT_ATOMS: atom_id res chain seq x y z
N MET A 1 -13.47 14.37 -1.19
CA MET A 1 -12.61 13.17 -1.09
C MET A 1 -13.02 12.43 0.16
N ASP A 2 -13.19 11.10 0.09
CA ASP A 2 -13.52 10.28 1.26
C ASP A 2 -12.42 10.45 2.35
N PRO A 3 -12.76 10.77 3.61
CA PRO A 3 -11.76 11.02 4.66
C PRO A 3 -10.85 9.82 4.95
N ARG A 4 -11.36 8.59 4.81
CA ARG A 4 -10.59 7.37 5.00
C ARG A 4 -9.63 7.15 3.83
N LEU A 5 -10.05 7.45 2.60
CA LEU A 5 -9.15 7.46 1.44
C LEU A 5 -8.00 8.46 1.62
N ALA A 6 -8.30 9.67 2.09
CA ALA A 6 -7.28 10.68 2.38
C ALA A 6 -6.29 10.21 3.47
N GLN A 7 -6.79 9.56 4.53
CA GLN A 7 -5.94 8.99 5.58
C GLN A 7 -5.03 7.88 5.04
N LEU A 8 -5.56 6.97 4.21
CA LEU A 8 -4.77 5.90 3.60
C LEU A 8 -3.66 6.44 2.70
N LEU A 9 -3.93 7.51 1.94
CA LEU A 9 -2.91 8.21 1.14
C LEU A 9 -1.81 8.81 2.03
N GLN A 10 -2.19 9.49 3.11
CA GLN A 10 -1.24 10.07 4.06
C GLN A 10 -0.34 9.00 4.68
N MET A 11 -0.92 7.88 5.14
CA MET A 11 -0.16 6.79 5.77
C MET A 11 0.76 6.10 4.76
N THR A 12 0.26 5.81 3.55
CA THR A 12 1.05 5.21 2.47
C THR A 12 2.26 6.10 2.13
N SER A 13 2.04 7.41 1.99
CA SER A 13 3.10 8.38 1.71
C SER A 13 4.10 8.50 2.87
N LEU A 14 3.63 8.51 4.12
CA LEU A 14 4.49 8.59 5.30
C LEU A 14 5.44 7.40 5.37
N TYR A 15 4.90 6.17 5.29
CA TYR A 15 5.73 4.97 5.42
C TYR A 15 6.64 4.75 4.21
N GLY A 16 6.22 5.13 3.00
CA GLY A 16 7.11 5.10 1.83
C GLY A 16 8.28 6.08 1.98
N THR A 17 8.03 7.27 2.52
CA THR A 17 9.07 8.27 2.79
C THR A 17 10.05 7.78 3.86
N LEU A 18 9.55 7.21 4.95
CA LEU A 18 10.39 6.65 6.02
C LEU A 18 11.21 5.45 5.54
N ALA A 19 10.62 4.55 4.76
CA ALA A 19 11.34 3.42 4.18
C ALA A 19 12.50 3.90 3.29
N LYS A 20 12.24 4.90 2.43
CA LYS A 20 13.27 5.49 1.57
C LYS A 20 14.35 6.22 2.35
N PHE A 21 13.99 6.91 3.42
CA PHE A 21 14.97 7.59 4.29
C PHE A 21 16.00 6.61 4.87
N TYR A 22 15.55 5.43 5.31
CA TYR A 22 16.42 4.43 5.93
C TYR A 22 17.11 3.47 4.94
N GLU A 23 16.81 3.56 3.64
CA GLU A 23 17.22 2.60 2.59
C GLU A 23 18.72 2.27 2.57
N HIS A 24 19.58 3.24 2.91
CA HIS A 24 21.03 3.06 2.91
C HIS A 24 21.68 3.20 4.29
N SER A 25 20.95 3.66 5.30
CA SER A 25 21.51 3.91 6.64
C SER A 25 21.15 2.83 7.65
N ASP A 26 20.00 2.19 7.51
CA ASP A 26 19.48 1.22 8.48
C ASP A 26 18.54 0.21 7.80
N PRO A 27 19.07 -0.95 7.37
CA PRO A 27 18.29 -1.95 6.64
C PRO A 27 17.11 -2.51 7.43
N GLU A 28 17.23 -2.63 8.76
CA GLU A 28 16.15 -3.14 9.60
C GLU A 28 14.97 -2.17 9.64
N LYS A 29 15.26 -0.86 9.80
CA LYS A 29 14.22 0.17 9.72
C LYS A 29 13.63 0.30 8.34
N HIS A 30 14.44 0.21 7.28
CA HIS A 30 13.95 0.19 5.91
C HIS A 30 12.92 -0.92 5.71
N ILE A 31 13.26 -2.17 6.08
CA ILE A 31 12.36 -3.32 5.95
C ILE A 31 11.08 -3.12 6.78
N TYR A 32 11.21 -2.62 8.02
CA TYR A 32 10.07 -2.37 8.88
C TYR A 32 9.07 -1.38 8.26
N PHE A 33 9.54 -0.20 7.83
CA PHE A 33 8.67 0.80 7.24
C PHE A 33 8.16 0.40 5.86
N TYR A 34 8.95 -0.34 5.09
CA TYR A 34 8.53 -0.88 3.80
C TYR A 34 7.37 -1.87 3.96
N LYS A 35 7.41 -2.75 4.96
CA LYS A 35 6.28 -3.65 5.28
C LYS A 35 5.01 -2.86 5.60
N MET A 36 5.12 -1.78 6.40
CA MET A 36 3.97 -0.92 6.69
C MET A 36 3.46 -0.20 5.45
N HIS A 37 4.36 0.31 4.60
CA HIS A 37 4.01 0.95 3.33
C HIS A 37 3.16 0.05 2.45
N VAL A 38 3.59 -1.21 2.23
CA VAL A 38 2.85 -2.20 1.45
C VAL A 38 1.47 -2.49 2.05
N GLN A 39 1.34 -2.60 3.37
CA GLN A 39 0.05 -2.84 4.02
C GLN A 39 -0.95 -1.70 3.78
N TYR A 40 -0.50 -0.44 3.86
CA TYR A 40 -1.36 0.71 3.59
C TYR A 40 -1.65 0.88 2.09
N GLU A 41 -0.68 0.57 1.22
CA GLU A 41 -0.86 0.58 -0.23
C GLU A 41 -1.96 -0.40 -0.67
N MET A 42 -1.97 -1.63 -0.13
CA MET A 42 -3.02 -2.59 -0.42
C MET A 42 -4.41 -2.09 0.00
N GLN A 43 -4.53 -1.53 1.21
CA GLN A 43 -5.79 -0.96 1.70
C GLN A 43 -6.23 0.25 0.86
N LEU A 44 -5.28 1.10 0.45
CA LEU A 44 -5.53 2.25 -0.41
C LEU A 44 -6.10 1.82 -1.76
N VAL A 45 -5.46 0.85 -2.43
CA VAL A 45 -5.91 0.33 -3.73
C VAL A 45 -7.30 -0.30 -3.61
N GLN A 46 -7.53 -1.14 -2.60
CA GLN A 46 -8.85 -1.73 -2.36
C GLN A 46 -9.93 -0.67 -2.13
N MET A 47 -9.65 0.35 -1.31
CA MET A 47 -10.61 1.44 -1.03
C MET A 47 -10.89 2.29 -2.26
N TYR A 48 -9.86 2.64 -3.04
CA TYR A 48 -10.00 3.40 -4.27
C TYR A 48 -10.94 2.68 -5.25
N TRP A 49 -10.72 1.38 -5.47
CA TRP A 49 -11.57 0.59 -6.35
C TRP A 49 -12.95 0.31 -5.76
N ALA A 50 -13.12 0.21 -4.44
CA ALA A 50 -14.46 0.10 -3.85
C ALA A 50 -15.29 1.38 -4.06
N LEU A 51 -14.65 2.55 -4.01
CA LEU A 51 -15.30 3.85 -4.22
C LEU A 51 -15.57 4.16 -5.71
N HIS A 52 -14.72 3.70 -6.62
CA HIS A 52 -14.79 4.06 -8.05
C HIS A 52 -15.15 2.89 -8.98
N GLY A 53 -15.07 1.65 -8.51
CA GLY A 53 -15.36 0.44 -9.28
C GLY A 53 -16.84 0.11 -9.44
N HIS A 54 -17.74 0.91 -8.86
CA HIS A 54 -19.17 0.85 -9.22
C HIS A 54 -19.51 1.55 -10.53
N GLU A 55 -18.61 2.36 -11.11
CA GLU A 55 -18.83 3.00 -12.41
C GLU A 55 -18.15 2.28 -13.58
N HIS A 56 -17.18 1.39 -13.33
CA HIS A 56 -16.57 0.55 -14.36
C HIS A 56 -16.30 -0.86 -13.80
N GLY A 57 -16.90 -1.87 -14.44
CA GLY A 57 -16.97 -3.26 -13.97
C GLY A 57 -15.66 -3.91 -13.54
N GLN A 58 -15.79 -4.76 -12.51
CA GLN A 58 -14.88 -5.83 -12.05
C GLN A 58 -13.38 -5.66 -12.33
N PRO A 59 -12.55 -5.38 -11.32
CA PRO A 59 -11.15 -5.77 -11.37
C PRO A 59 -11.07 -7.28 -11.15
N GLU A 60 -10.63 -8.01 -12.18
CA GLU A 60 -10.25 -9.41 -12.09
C GLU A 60 -9.29 -9.60 -10.90
N SER A 61 -9.58 -10.61 -10.08
CA SER A 61 -8.73 -11.05 -8.98
C SER A 61 -7.34 -11.46 -9.51
N HIS A 62 -6.41 -10.52 -9.56
CA HIS A 62 -5.04 -10.80 -9.94
C HIS A 62 -4.32 -11.43 -8.75
N SER A 63 -4.24 -12.75 -8.84
CA SER A 63 -3.40 -13.67 -8.07
C SER A 63 -1.95 -13.18 -8.05
N TRP A 64 -1.52 -12.55 -6.95
CA TRP A 64 -0.11 -12.23 -6.69
C TRP A 64 0.45 -12.98 -5.47
N ASP A 65 -0.32 -13.90 -4.87
CA ASP A 65 0.05 -14.60 -3.62
C ASP A 65 0.94 -15.85 -3.82
N SER A 66 1.40 -16.15 -5.03
CA SER A 66 2.11 -17.41 -5.32
C SER A 66 3.64 -17.30 -5.40
N HIS A 67 4.27 -16.23 -4.92
CA HIS A 67 5.73 -16.03 -5.08
C HIS A 67 6.56 -15.84 -3.79
N TYR A 68 6.01 -16.12 -2.59
CA TYR A 68 6.79 -16.09 -1.34
C TYR A 68 6.68 -17.39 -0.53
N HIS A 69 6.86 -18.54 -1.18
CA HIS A 69 7.24 -19.79 -0.51
C HIS A 69 8.55 -20.31 -1.11
N GLY A 70 9.65 -19.91 -0.47
CA GLY A 70 10.93 -20.61 -0.51
C GLY A 70 11.14 -21.35 0.80
#